data_AF-A0A2X1JTT5-F1
#
_entry.id   AF-A0A2X1JTT5-F1
#
_cell.length_a   1.000
_cell.length_b   1.000
_cell.length_c   1.000
_cell.angle_alpha   90.00
_cell.angle_beta   90.00
_cell.angle_gamma   90.00
#
_symmetry.space_group_name_H-M   'P 1'
#
loop_
_entity.id
_entity.type
_entity.pdbx_description
1 polymer ?
#
loop_
_entity_poly.entity_id
_entity_poly.type
_entity_poly.pdbx_seq_one_letter_code
_entity_poly.pdbx_strand_id
1 'polypeptide(L)'
;MMDNLSIRAAEDFIHAGYPVDAEAILLCELDGVESDVQEDCERVNDILLKAGATDVRLAQDEAERVRFWAGRKNAFPAVGRISPDYYCMGWHHPASRPAWRTGRHCPFIAAI
;
A
#
# COMPACT_ATOMS: atom_id res chain seq x y z
N MET A 1 0.49 0.98 5.01
CA MET A 1 0.60 -0.26 5.79
C MET A 1 -0.78 -0.68 6.25
N MET A 2 -1.07 -1.97 6.23
CA MET A 2 -2.26 -2.63 6.78
C MET A 2 -1.83 -3.97 7.39
N ASP A 3 -2.42 -4.38 8.51
CA ASP A 3 -2.20 -5.68 9.14
C ASP A 3 -3.15 -6.75 8.58
N ASN A 4 -2.96 -8.02 8.95
CA ASN A 4 -3.75 -9.15 8.45
C ASN A 4 -5.26 -8.95 8.61
N LEU A 5 -5.71 -8.42 9.75
CA LEU A 5 -7.13 -8.16 10.01
C LEU A 5 -7.68 -7.12 9.04
N SER A 6 -6.95 -6.02 8.82
CA SER A 6 -7.33 -4.99 7.86
C SER A 6 -7.30 -5.51 6.42
N ILE A 7 -6.33 -6.37 6.09
CA ILE A 7 -6.21 -7.03 4.77
C ILE A 7 -7.46 -7.86 4.50
N ARG A 8 -7.82 -8.76 5.43
CA ARG A 8 -8.99 -9.62 5.29
C ARG A 8 -10.28 -8.82 5.17
N ALA A 9 -10.45 -7.81 6.03
CA ALA A 9 -11.62 -6.93 5.97
C ALA A 9 -11.72 -6.22 4.62
N ALA A 10 -10.62 -5.62 4.14
CA ALA A 10 -10.59 -4.92 2.86
C ALA A 10 -10.84 -5.88 1.67
N GLU A 11 -10.27 -7.09 1.73
CA GLU A 11 -10.45 -8.11 0.69
C GLU A 11 -11.90 -8.63 0.66
N ASP A 12 -12.51 -8.89 1.81
CA ASP A 12 -13.92 -9.32 1.91
C ASP A 12 -14.90 -8.23 1.44
N PHE A 13 -14.47 -6.96 1.47
CA PHE A 13 -15.34 -5.83 1.13
C PHE A 13 -15.24 -5.38 -0.33
N ILE A 14 -14.02 -5.32 -0.90
CA ILE A 14 -13.84 -4.83 -2.28
C ILE A 14 -13.12 -5.80 -3.23
N HIS A 15 -12.61 -6.92 -2.73
CA HIS A 15 -11.85 -7.90 -3.50
C HIS A 15 -10.69 -7.25 -4.29
N ALA A 16 -9.78 -6.59 -3.57
CA ALA A 16 -8.66 -5.88 -4.16
C ALA A 16 -7.58 -6.82 -4.73
N GLY A 17 -7.64 -8.11 -4.39
CA GLY A 17 -6.64 -9.12 -4.73
C GLY A 17 -5.47 -9.17 -3.75
N TYR A 18 -5.70 -8.78 -2.49
CA TYR A 18 -4.68 -8.84 -1.44
C TYR A 18 -4.45 -10.28 -0.96
N PRO A 19 -3.21 -10.62 -0.56
CA PRO A 19 -2.91 -11.92 0.03
C PRO A 19 -3.42 -12.00 1.47
N VAL A 20 -4.51 -12.71 1.71
CA VAL A 20 -5.14 -12.87 3.04
C VAL A 20 -4.32 -13.68 4.05
N ASP A 21 -3.29 -14.36 3.56
CA ASP A 21 -2.32 -15.13 4.35
C ASP A 21 -1.12 -14.28 4.80
N ALA A 22 -1.02 -13.03 4.35
CA ALA A 22 0.03 -12.11 4.75
C ALA A 22 -0.24 -11.49 6.13
N GLU A 23 0.77 -11.45 7.00
CA GLU A 23 0.66 -10.79 8.31
C GLU A 23 0.48 -9.27 8.21
N ALA A 24 1.08 -8.67 7.19
CA ALA A 24 0.93 -7.26 6.88
C ALA A 24 1.17 -7.01 5.39
N ILE A 25 0.72 -5.85 4.90
CA ILE A 25 1.11 -5.33 3.59
C ILE A 25 1.54 -3.87 3.72
N LEU A 26 2.58 -3.52 2.97
CA LEU A 26 3.04 -2.17 2.76
C LEU A 26 2.79 -1.77 1.32
N LEU A 27 2.00 -0.73 1.13
CA LEU A 27 1.76 -0.13 -0.18
C LEU A 27 2.62 1.12 -0.30
N CYS A 28 3.45 1.15 -1.34
CA CYS A 28 4.37 2.23 -1.67
C CYS A 28 4.09 2.71 -3.10
N GLU A 29 4.08 4.03 -3.29
CA GLU A 29 4.03 4.64 -4.60
C GLU A 29 5.27 5.51 -4.76
N LEU A 30 5.97 5.36 -5.87
CA LEU A 30 7.13 6.16 -6.21
C LEU A 30 6.70 7.17 -7.27
N ASP A 31 7.01 8.45 -7.07
CA ASP A 31 6.70 9.52 -8.02
C ASP A 31 8.03 10.15 -8.48
N GLY A 32 8.24 10.25 -9.79
CA GLY A 32 9.47 10.80 -10.36
C GLY A 32 9.52 10.79 -11.88
N VAL A 33 10.69 11.12 -12.42
CA VAL A 33 10.95 11.00 -13.87
C VAL A 33 11.11 9.53 -14.21
N GLU A 34 10.56 9.09 -15.34
CA GLU A 34 10.48 7.67 -15.71
C GLU A 34 11.83 6.93 -15.66
N SER A 35 12.94 7.59 -16.05
CA SER A 35 14.29 7.04 -15.95
C SER A 35 14.71 6.73 -14.51
N ASP A 36 14.42 7.64 -13.59
CA ASP A 36 14.83 7.55 -12.19
C ASP A 36 13.95 6.54 -11.44
N VAL A 37 12.68 6.49 -11.83
CA VAL A 37 11.65 5.69 -11.18
C VAL A 37 11.87 4.19 -11.37
N GLN A 38 12.39 3.73 -12.52
CA GLN A 38 12.72 2.32 -12.70
C GLN A 38 13.86 1.87 -11.78
N GLU A 39 14.95 2.64 -11.73
CA GLU A 39 16.07 2.37 -10.82
C GLU A 39 15.62 2.41 -9.35
N ASP A 40 14.75 3.36 -9.01
CA ASP A 40 14.18 3.47 -7.67
C ASP A 40 13.28 2.28 -7.32
N CYS A 41 12.52 1.73 -8.28
CA CYS A 41 11.72 0.53 -8.06
C CYS A 41 12.59 -0.67 -7.70
N GLU A 42 13.65 -0.90 -8.47
CA GLU A 42 14.60 -2.00 -8.22
C GLU A 42 15.27 -1.84 -6.85
N ARG A 43 15.72 -0.62 -6.53
CA ARG A 43 16.32 -0.31 -5.24
C ARG A 43 15.36 -0.52 -4.08
N VAL A 44 14.10 -0.09 -4.21
CA VAL A 44 13.08 -0.30 -3.18
C VAL A 44 12.75 -1.77 -3.02
N ASN A 45 12.62 -2.52 -4.11
CA ASN A 45 12.43 -3.97 -4.08
C ASN A 45 13.54 -4.67 -3.28
N ASP A 46 14.79 -4.35 -3.57
CA ASP A 46 15.95 -4.90 -2.84
C ASP A 46 15.91 -4.57 -1.34
N ILE A 47 15.53 -3.34 -0.99
CA ILE A 47 15.42 -2.91 0.40
C ILE A 47 14.31 -3.70 1.11
N LEU A 48 13.16 -3.88 0.47
CA LEU A 48 12.02 -4.60 1.04
C LEU A 48 12.35 -6.08 1.26
N LEU A 49 12.96 -6.73 0.28
CA LEU A 49 13.39 -8.13 0.42
C LEU A 49 14.43 -8.28 1.53
N LYS A 50 15.41 -7.36 1.63
CA LYS A 50 16.40 -7.35 2.73
C LYS A 50 15.76 -7.08 4.10
N ALA A 51 14.66 -6.33 4.13
CA ALA A 51 13.90 -6.06 5.35
C ALA A 51 12.99 -7.24 5.77
N GLY A 52 12.90 -8.29 4.95
CA GLY A 52 12.14 -9.51 5.25
C GLY A 52 10.79 -9.61 4.54
N ALA A 53 10.53 -8.80 3.51
CA ALA A 53 9.35 -8.99 2.66
C ALA A 53 9.44 -10.37 1.99
N THR A 54 8.35 -11.11 2.08
CA THR A 54 8.16 -12.46 1.51
C THR A 54 7.74 -12.42 0.06
N ASP A 55 7.04 -11.35 -0.35
CA ASP A 55 6.65 -11.10 -1.73
C ASP A 55 6.62 -9.59 -2.01
N VAL A 56 6.99 -9.21 -3.22
CA VAL A 56 7.02 -7.82 -3.66
C VAL A 56 6.42 -7.75 -5.06
N ARG A 57 5.31 -7.02 -5.19
CA ARG A 57 4.52 -6.96 -6.42
C ARG A 57 4.46 -5.54 -6.95
N LEU A 58 4.82 -5.38 -8.22
CA LEU A 58 4.60 -4.15 -8.97
C LEU A 58 3.20 -4.20 -9.61
N ALA A 59 2.43 -3.12 -9.51
CA ALA A 59 1.19 -3.01 -10.27
C ALA A 59 1.50 -2.98 -11.78
N GLN A 60 0.79 -3.79 -12.55
CA GLN A 60 1.01 -3.93 -13.99
C GLN A 60 0.33 -2.82 -14.79
N ASP A 61 -0.77 -2.27 -14.27
CA ASP A 61 -1.54 -1.23 -14.92
C ASP A 61 -2.15 -0.24 -13.92
N GLU A 62 -2.66 0.86 -14.48
CA GLU A 62 -3.33 1.92 -13.73
C GLU A 62 -4.57 1.40 -12.97
N ALA A 63 -5.29 0.43 -13.54
CA ALA A 63 -6.49 -0.10 -12.92
C ALA A 63 -6.15 -0.91 -11.66
N GLU A 64 -5.10 -1.71 -11.69
CA GLU A 64 -4.56 -2.45 -10.55
C GLU A 64 -4.06 -1.51 -9.47
N ARG A 65 -3.32 -0.46 -9.85
CA ARG A 65 -2.89 0.59 -8.93
C ARG A 65 -4.08 1.24 -8.20
N VAL A 66 -5.12 1.61 -8.95
CA VAL A 66 -6.34 2.20 -8.38
C VAL A 66 -7.06 1.20 -7.46
N ARG A 67 -7.14 -0.09 -7.84
CA ARG A 67 -7.73 -1.14 -7.00
C ARG A 67 -6.98 -1.29 -5.66
N PHE A 68 -5.65 -1.33 -5.69
CA PHE A 68 -4.86 -1.43 -4.46
C PHE A 68 -4.98 -0.19 -3.58
N TRP A 69 -5.12 1.02 -4.14
CA TRP A 69 -5.41 2.19 -3.32
C TRP A 69 -6.84 2.21 -2.78
N ALA A 70 -7.79 1.73 -3.58
CA ALA A 70 -9.17 1.60 -3.14
C ALA A 70 -9.27 0.64 -1.95
N GLY A 71 -8.55 -0.48 -1.95
CA GLY A 71 -8.56 -1.44 -0.83
C GLY A 71 -8.08 -0.80 0.47
N ARG A 72 -6.95 -0.08 0.42
CA ARG A 72 -6.45 0.66 1.59
C ARG A 72 -7.44 1.71 2.11
N LYS A 73 -8.05 2.48 1.20
CA LYS A 73 -9.05 3.50 1.60
C LYS A 73 -10.29 2.86 2.23
N ASN A 74 -10.65 1.66 1.79
CA ASN A 74 -11.84 0.96 2.23
C ASN A 74 -11.62 0.00 3.41
N ALA A 75 -10.40 -0.14 3.93
CA ALA A 75 -10.15 -0.94 5.14
C ALA A 75 -10.99 -0.45 6.34
N PHE A 76 -11.10 0.87 6.55
CA PHE A 76 -11.91 1.44 7.64
C PHE A 76 -13.41 1.13 7.53
N PRO A 77 -14.11 1.44 6.41
CA PRO A 77 -15.52 1.09 6.28
C PRO A 77 -15.76 -0.42 6.27
N ALA A 78 -14.79 -1.23 5.79
CA ALA A 78 -14.88 -2.68 5.86
C ALA A 78 -14.91 -3.18 7.31
N VAL A 79 -14.04 -2.67 8.19
CA VAL A 79 -14.06 -3.02 9.62
C VAL A 79 -15.35 -2.54 10.30
N GLY A 80 -15.87 -1.36 9.92
CA GLY A 80 -17.15 -0.86 10.43
C GLY A 80 -18.35 -1.74 10.09
N ARG A 81 -18.28 -2.56 9.03
CA ARG A 81 -19.30 -3.59 8.72
C ARG A 81 -19.22 -4.80 9.66
N ILE A 82 -18.02 -5.13 10.15
CA ILE A 82 -17.78 -6.28 11.04
C ILE A 82 -18.19 -5.94 12.47
N SER A 83 -17.82 -4.74 12.95
CA SER A 83 -18.15 -4.28 14.29
C SER A 83 -18.86 -2.92 14.22
N PRO A 84 -20.15 -2.84 14.58
CA PRO A 84 -20.90 -1.58 14.60
C PRO A 84 -20.28 -0.52 15.52
N ASP A 85 -19.56 -0.96 16.56
CA ASP A 85 -18.91 -0.10 17.57
C ASP A 85 -17.44 0.20 17.21
N TYR A 86 -17.09 0.23 15.93
CA TYR A 86 -15.73 0.51 15.48
C TYR A 86 -15.31 1.96 15.73
N TYR A 87 -14.25 2.15 16.51
CA TYR A 87 -13.67 3.45 16.82
C TYR A 87 -12.37 3.66 16.04
N CYS A 88 -12.36 4.64 15.13
CA CYS A 88 -11.20 4.99 14.30
C CYS A 88 -10.45 6.19 14.88
N MET A 89 -9.15 6.04 15.14
CA MET A 89 -8.28 7.11 15.63
C MET A 89 -7.14 7.40 14.66
N GLY A 90 -6.99 8.68 14.29
CA GLY A 90 -5.88 9.18 13.48
C GLY A 90 -4.95 10.04 14.32
N TRP A 91 -3.65 9.74 14.27
CA TRP A 91 -2.62 10.60 14.87
C TRP A 91 -1.72 11.18 13.77
N HIS A 92 -1.40 12.47 13.88
CA HIS A 92 -0.46 13.13 12.99
C HIS A 92 0.78 13.53 13.79
N HIS A 93 1.95 13.04 13.36
CA HIS A 93 3.23 13.54 13.83
C HIS A 93 3.81 14.51 12.77
N PRO A 94 4.22 15.74 13.15
CA PRO A 94 4.79 16.69 12.21
C PRO A 94 6.06 16.13 11.56
N ALA A 95 6.12 16.13 10.24
CA ALA A 95 7.33 15.74 9.53
C ALA A 95 8.41 16.83 9.74
N SER A 96 9.62 16.41 10.11
CA SER A 96 10.75 17.33 10.33
C SER A 96 11.34 17.92 9.03
N ARG A 97 10.89 17.44 7.86
CA ARG A 97 11.32 17.91 6.53
C ARG A 97 10.16 17.95 5.54
N PRO A 98 10.10 18.96 4.65
CA PRO A 98 9.12 18.99 3.57
C PRO A 98 9.42 17.90 2.53
N ALA A 99 8.39 17.16 2.12
CA ALA A 99 8.45 16.21 1.03
C ALA A 99 8.50 16.97 -0.31
N TRP A 100 9.52 16.72 -1.13
CA TRP A 100 9.63 17.25 -2.48
C TRP A 100 9.88 16.10 -3.47
N ARG A 101 9.07 16.09 -4.53
CA ARG A 101 9.31 15.77 -5.95
C ARG A 101 7.93 15.44 -6.53
N THR A 102 7.50 16.25 -7.49
CA THR A 102 6.31 16.03 -8.32
C THR A 102 6.82 15.70 -9.72
N GLY A 103 6.68 14.44 -10.13
CA GLY A 103 7.06 13.97 -11.45
C GLY A 103 6.18 12.79 -11.83
N ARG A 104 5.21 13.02 -12.73
CA ARG A 104 4.12 12.08 -13.03
C ARG A 104 4.58 10.79 -13.71
N HIS A 105 5.16 9.85 -13.00
CA HIS A 105 5.21 8.43 -13.38
C HIS A 105 5.24 7.61 -12.08
N CYS A 106 4.20 6.79 -11.88
CA CYS A 106 3.88 6.20 -10.58
C CYS A 106 3.77 4.67 -10.60
N PRO A 107 4.88 3.93 -10.55
CA PRO A 107 4.84 2.53 -10.23
C PRO A 107 4.45 2.33 -8.76
N PHE A 108 3.64 1.33 -8.55
CA PHE A 108 3.09 0.98 -7.26
C PHE A 108 3.67 -0.35 -6.81
N ILE A 109 4.24 -0.38 -5.62
CA ILE A 109 4.84 -1.56 -5.01
C ILE A 109 3.98 -1.98 -3.81
N ALA A 110 3.46 -3.19 -3.85
CA ALA A 110 2.92 -3.88 -2.69
C ALA A 110 3.99 -4.82 -2.14
N ALA A 111 4.51 -4.54 -0.95
CA ALA A 111 5.40 -5.42 -0.21
C ALA A 111 4.59 -6.20 0.84
N ILE A 112 4.82 -7.50 0.91
CA ILE A 112 4.13 -8.46 1.77
C ILE A 112 5.13 -8.98 2.81
#